data_AF-A0A3M1C6Q7-F1
#
_entry.id   AF-A0A3M1C6Q7-F1
#
_cell.length_a   1.000
_cell.length_b   1.000
_cell.length_c   1.000
_cell.angle_alpha   90.00
_cell.angle_beta   90.00
_cell.angle_gamma   90.00
#
_symmetry.space_group_name_H-M   'P 1'
#
loop_
_entity.id
_entity.type
_entity.pdbx_description
1 polymer ?
#
loop_
_entity_poly.entity_id
_entity_poly.type
_entity_poly.pdbx_seq_one_letter_code
_entity_poly.pdbx_strand_id
1 'polypeptide(L)'
;MRAFILFLFLLCGDLLLAHSLDKIISPTGDIDPWPWGIECPFKVEETKGLWKYKVAEGQYSYIEFLVHPYSNQNLRTFEVFQYGPQLKLVAKGQGVAESDTMFLRAGMRGVGALRQTQYLVYVRSFKDNEEDQCDQSSMKVLTIKPLGGKSCSAKSFELIKVNNDEACRLFGRGHYLCHDHRETGKNLLPVSKRM
;
A
#
# COMPACT_ATOMS: atom_id res chain seq x y z
N MET A 1 56.14 31.00 -39.22
CA MET A 1 54.67 31.10 -39.41
C MET A 1 54.07 29.70 -39.30
N ARG A 2 52.92 29.58 -38.62
CA ARG A 2 51.99 28.43 -38.58
C ARG A 2 52.33 27.29 -37.60
N ALA A 3 52.13 27.54 -36.31
CA ALA A 3 51.64 26.54 -35.34
C ALA A 3 51.30 27.20 -33.99
N PHE A 4 50.31 28.10 -33.97
CA PHE A 4 49.80 28.70 -32.72
C PHE A 4 48.32 29.08 -32.89
N ILE A 5 47.49 28.13 -33.36
CA ILE A 5 46.03 28.29 -33.42
C ILE A 5 45.43 26.90 -33.14
N LEU A 6 45.55 26.40 -31.91
CA LEU A 6 44.89 25.15 -31.51
C LEU A 6 44.57 25.08 -30.00
N PHE A 7 44.48 26.23 -29.31
CA PHE A 7 44.25 26.26 -27.86
C PHE A 7 43.22 27.29 -27.40
N LEU A 8 42.25 27.66 -28.25
CA LEU A 8 41.21 28.64 -27.89
C LEU A 8 39.77 28.24 -28.26
N PHE A 9 39.51 26.95 -28.54
CA PHE A 9 38.15 26.44 -28.82
C PHE A 9 37.69 25.35 -27.85
N LEU A 10 38.32 25.23 -26.67
CA LEU A 10 37.95 24.24 -25.64
C LEU A 10 37.42 24.86 -24.33
N LEU A 11 36.98 26.12 -24.34
CA LEU A 11 36.54 26.82 -23.12
C LEU A 11 35.25 27.64 -23.23
N CYS A 12 34.40 27.41 -24.24
CA CYS A 12 33.12 28.13 -24.38
C CYS A 12 31.96 27.23 -24.89
N GLY A 13 31.89 25.99 -24.41
CA GLY A 13 30.85 25.03 -24.84
C GLY A 13 29.78 24.66 -23.81
N ASP A 14 30.01 24.86 -22.51
CA ASP A 14 29.18 24.22 -21.47
C ASP A 14 28.37 25.20 -20.59
N LEU A 15 28.19 26.44 -21.02
CA LEU A 15 27.32 27.40 -20.35
C LEU A 15 26.30 27.94 -21.35
N LEU A 16 25.27 27.16 -21.65
CA LEU A 16 23.93 27.61 -22.07
C LEU A 16 23.04 26.40 -22.43
N LEU A 17 22.58 25.64 -21.43
CA LEU A 17 21.35 24.85 -21.52
C LEU A 17 20.83 24.48 -20.12
N ALA A 18 20.65 25.52 -19.30
CA ALA A 18 19.70 25.46 -18.20
C ALA A 18 18.35 25.98 -18.73
N HIS A 19 17.28 25.24 -18.43
CA HIS A 19 15.87 25.53 -18.65
C HIS A 19 15.27 25.14 -20.01
N SER A 20 14.99 23.85 -20.17
CA SER A 20 13.65 23.43 -20.60
C SER A 20 13.20 22.25 -19.77
N LEU A 21 12.40 22.55 -18.75
CA LEU A 21 11.64 21.59 -17.96
C LEU A 21 10.46 21.12 -18.83
N ASP A 22 10.77 20.44 -19.92
CA ASP A 22 9.77 19.87 -20.81
C ASP A 22 9.35 18.51 -20.25
N LYS A 23 8.26 18.58 -19.48
CA LYS A 23 7.11 17.68 -19.55
C LYS A 23 7.45 16.32 -20.17
N ILE A 24 7.87 15.38 -19.33
CA ILE A 24 7.93 13.96 -19.68
C ILE A 24 6.49 13.46 -19.79
N ILE A 25 5.88 13.70 -20.95
CA ILE A 25 4.75 12.90 -21.42
C ILE A 25 5.40 11.69 -22.08
N SER A 26 5.38 10.54 -21.41
CA SER A 26 5.84 9.29 -22.00
C SER A 26 4.72 8.74 -22.90
N PRO A 27 4.95 8.54 -24.21
CA PRO A 27 3.92 8.18 -25.19
C PRO A 27 3.72 6.67 -25.35
N THR A 28 4.13 5.85 -24.38
CA THR A 28 4.01 4.39 -24.40
C THR A 28 3.41 3.91 -23.09
N GLY A 29 2.27 3.21 -23.15
CA GLY A 29 1.42 2.80 -22.03
C GLY A 29 2.00 1.76 -21.07
N ASP A 30 3.12 2.09 -20.43
CA ASP A 30 3.68 1.43 -19.26
C ASP A 30 3.95 2.51 -18.20
N ILE A 31 3.01 2.66 -17.25
CA ILE A 31 3.09 3.68 -16.20
C ILE A 31 4.06 3.20 -15.11
N ASP A 32 5.32 3.60 -15.27
CA ASP A 32 6.31 3.82 -14.21
C ASP A 32 5.88 5.04 -13.33
N PRO A 33 6.35 5.17 -12.08
CA PRO A 33 5.74 4.58 -10.89
C PRO A 33 4.76 5.55 -10.19
N TRP A 34 3.53 5.08 -10.02
CA TRP A 34 2.47 5.71 -9.23
C TRP A 34 2.68 5.45 -7.72
N PRO A 35 2.57 6.46 -6.81
CA PRO A 35 2.33 7.89 -7.03
C PRO A 35 3.52 8.81 -6.65
N TRP A 36 3.61 9.96 -7.32
CA TRP A 36 4.60 11.03 -7.17
C TRP A 36 4.27 12.02 -6.04
N GLY A 37 3.90 11.52 -4.85
CA GLY A 37 3.55 12.36 -3.70
C GLY A 37 4.63 12.38 -2.62
N ILE A 38 4.51 13.31 -1.67
CA ILE A 38 5.30 13.27 -0.43
C ILE A 38 4.73 12.14 0.44
N GLU A 39 5.58 11.18 0.82
CA GLU A 39 5.20 10.12 1.77
C GLU A 39 4.89 10.77 3.14
N CYS A 40 3.71 10.46 3.69
CA CYS A 40 3.25 10.96 4.97
C CYS A 40 3.27 9.83 6.01
N PRO A 41 3.66 10.11 7.27
CA PRO A 41 3.44 9.16 8.36
C PRO A 41 1.94 8.94 8.57
N PHE A 42 1.58 7.75 9.06
CA PHE A 42 0.20 7.46 9.45
C PHE A 42 0.15 6.49 10.63
N LYS A 43 -0.93 6.56 11.40
CA LYS A 43 -1.15 5.65 12.52
C LYS A 43 -1.54 4.28 11.99
N VAL A 44 -0.90 3.23 12.50
CA VAL A 44 -1.19 1.84 12.09
C VAL A 44 -2.69 1.52 12.22
N GLU A 45 -3.35 2.08 13.24
CA GLU A 45 -4.77 1.93 13.53
C GLU A 45 -5.68 2.40 12.38
N GLU A 46 -5.26 3.40 11.59
CA GLU A 46 -6.02 3.88 10.42
C GLU A 46 -6.17 2.78 9.35
N THR A 47 -5.22 1.85 9.28
CA THR A 47 -5.26 0.76 8.31
C THR A 47 -6.19 -0.37 8.70
N LYS A 48 -6.63 -0.45 9.96
CA LYS A 48 -7.47 -1.53 10.47
C LYS A 48 -8.77 -1.68 9.68
N GLY A 49 -9.09 -2.89 9.23
CA GLY A 49 -10.34 -3.23 8.55
C GLY A 49 -10.14 -3.52 7.06
N LEU A 50 -11.24 -3.49 6.31
CA LEU A 50 -11.30 -3.92 4.92
C LEU A 50 -11.05 -2.76 3.95
N TRP A 51 -10.24 -3.02 2.93
CA TRP A 51 -9.94 -2.12 1.83
C TRP A 51 -10.13 -2.85 0.51
N LYS A 52 -10.45 -2.11 -0.55
CA LYS A 52 -10.53 -2.62 -1.91
C LYS A 52 -9.58 -1.88 -2.82
N TYR A 53 -9.08 -2.58 -3.84
CA TYR A 53 -8.26 -2.01 -4.89
C TYR A 53 -8.64 -2.61 -6.24
N LYS A 54 -8.56 -1.78 -7.28
CA LYS A 54 -8.99 -2.15 -8.64
C LYS A 54 -7.92 -3.03 -9.30
N VAL A 55 -8.32 -4.20 -9.78
CA VAL A 55 -7.43 -5.11 -10.53
C VAL A 55 -7.70 -5.09 -12.03
N ALA A 56 -8.93 -4.77 -12.43
CA ALA A 56 -9.37 -4.56 -13.81
C ALA A 56 -10.64 -3.68 -13.81
N GLU A 57 -11.13 -3.30 -14.99
CA GLU A 57 -12.36 -2.51 -15.10
C GLU A 57 -13.55 -3.23 -14.44
N GLY A 58 -14.24 -2.56 -13.53
CA GLY A 58 -15.33 -3.14 -12.72
C GLY A 58 -14.94 -4.30 -11.78
N GLN A 59 -13.65 -4.63 -11.62
CA GLN A 59 -13.19 -5.74 -10.78
C GLN A 59 -12.26 -5.26 -9.67
N TYR A 60 -12.62 -5.64 -8.43
CA TYR A 60 -11.87 -5.30 -7.23
C TYR A 60 -11.35 -6.55 -6.55
N SER A 61 -10.14 -6.47 -6.00
CA SER A 61 -9.69 -7.38 -4.95
C SER A 61 -9.71 -6.66 -3.61
N TYR A 62 -9.68 -7.42 -2.53
CA TYR A 62 -9.83 -6.89 -1.18
C TYR A 62 -8.63 -7.27 -0.34
N ILE A 63 -8.26 -6.38 0.57
CA ILE A 63 -7.22 -6.62 1.56
C ILE A 63 -7.73 -6.13 2.91
N GLU A 64 -7.52 -6.94 3.93
CA GLU A 64 -7.97 -6.68 5.28
C GLU A 64 -6.79 -6.67 6.24
N PHE A 65 -6.75 -5.68 7.12
CA PHE A 65 -5.74 -5.55 8.16
C PHE A 65 -6.38 -5.73 9.54
N LEU A 66 -5.92 -6.72 10.29
CA LEU A 66 -6.26 -6.90 11.70
C LEU A 66 -5.08 -6.41 12.55
N VAL A 67 -5.24 -5.26 13.20
CA VAL A 67 -4.22 -4.70 14.09
C VAL A 67 -4.44 -5.23 15.51
N HIS A 68 -3.45 -5.91 16.06
CA HIS A 68 -3.51 -6.46 17.40
C HIS A 68 -3.05 -5.42 18.44
N PRO A 69 -3.61 -5.45 19.67
CA PRO A 69 -3.11 -4.62 20.77
C PRO A 69 -1.64 -4.97 21.11
N TYR A 70 -0.94 -4.02 21.73
CA TYR A 70 0.53 -4.02 21.93
C TYR A 70 1.10 -5.37 22.40
N SER A 71 2.17 -5.85 21.73
CA SER A 71 2.89 -7.05 22.17
C SER A 71 4.05 -6.75 23.12
N ASN A 72 4.66 -5.56 23.03
CA ASN A 72 5.62 -4.92 23.94
C ASN A 72 6.23 -3.69 23.21
N GLN A 73 6.61 -2.63 23.94
CA GLN A 73 7.56 -1.59 23.47
C GLN A 73 7.24 -0.92 22.11
N ASN A 74 6.09 -0.24 21.98
CA ASN A 74 5.70 0.57 20.79
C ASN A 74 5.49 -0.19 19.47
N LEU A 75 5.67 -1.50 19.44
CA LEU A 75 5.42 -2.33 18.26
C LEU A 75 3.98 -2.85 18.23
N ARG A 76 3.38 -2.75 17.05
CA ARG A 76 2.09 -3.33 16.68
C ARG A 76 2.33 -4.51 15.77
N THR A 77 1.75 -5.66 16.12
CA THR A 77 1.64 -6.78 15.18
C THR A 77 0.32 -6.68 14.45
N PHE A 78 0.31 -7.08 13.18
CA PHE A 78 -0.91 -7.11 12.40
C PHE A 78 -0.96 -8.32 11.49
N GLU A 79 -2.17 -8.81 11.25
CA GLU A 79 -2.46 -9.85 10.27
C GLU A 79 -3.07 -9.21 9.03
N VAL A 80 -2.75 -9.80 7.88
CA VAL A 80 -3.22 -9.33 6.59
C VAL A 80 -3.89 -10.48 5.86
N PHE A 81 -5.10 -10.26 5.38
CA PHE A 81 -5.86 -11.22 4.57
C PHE A 81 -6.14 -10.60 3.21
N GLN A 82 -5.87 -11.35 2.14
CA GLN A 82 -6.19 -10.91 0.79
C GLN A 82 -7.27 -11.81 0.20
N TYR A 83 -8.31 -11.17 -0.33
CA TYR A 83 -9.42 -11.83 -1.01
C TYR A 83 -9.42 -11.45 -2.50
N GLY A 84 -9.65 -12.44 -3.35
CA GLY A 84 -9.83 -12.21 -4.78
C GLY A 84 -11.18 -11.56 -5.11
N PRO A 85 -11.47 -11.32 -6.40
CA PRO A 85 -12.72 -10.66 -6.83
C PRO A 85 -14.01 -11.37 -6.43
N GLN A 86 -13.95 -12.68 -6.24
CA GLN A 86 -15.08 -13.50 -5.77
C GLN A 86 -15.11 -13.67 -4.24
N LEU A 87 -14.43 -12.78 -3.50
CA LEU A 87 -14.32 -12.78 -2.04
C LEU A 87 -13.72 -14.06 -1.43
N LYS A 88 -13.07 -14.90 -2.26
CA LYS A 88 -12.32 -16.06 -1.78
C LYS A 88 -10.99 -15.62 -1.22
N LEU A 89 -10.62 -16.13 -0.05
CA LEU A 89 -9.29 -15.92 0.52
C LEU A 89 -8.24 -16.50 -0.43
N VAL A 90 -7.31 -15.67 -0.88
CA VAL A 90 -6.22 -16.06 -1.79
C VAL A 90 -4.85 -16.03 -1.13
N ALA A 91 -4.67 -15.23 -0.06
CA ALA A 91 -3.45 -15.20 0.72
C ALA A 91 -3.67 -14.68 2.14
N LYS A 92 -2.74 -15.00 3.01
CA LYS A 92 -2.64 -14.47 4.37
C LYS A 92 -1.19 -14.12 4.71
N GLY A 93 -1.01 -13.19 5.62
CA GLY A 93 0.31 -12.74 6.04
C GLY A 93 0.30 -12.03 7.37
N GLN A 94 1.50 -11.66 7.81
CA GLN A 94 1.70 -10.96 9.07
C GLN A 94 2.82 -9.92 8.91
N GLY A 95 2.73 -8.87 9.71
CA GLY A 95 3.69 -7.78 9.75
C GLY A 95 3.85 -7.20 11.14
N VAL A 96 4.87 -6.36 11.28
CA VAL A 96 5.16 -5.60 12.49
C VAL A 96 5.44 -4.17 12.07
N ALA A 97 4.89 -3.21 12.81
CA ALA A 97 5.10 -1.79 12.59
C ALA A 97 5.21 -1.04 13.92
N GLU A 98 5.96 0.05 13.93
CA GLU A 98 5.92 1.03 15.02
C GLU A 98 4.60 1.79 14.99
N SER A 99 4.22 2.41 16.12
CA SER A 99 2.91 3.09 16.25
C SER A 99 2.72 4.24 15.25
N ASP A 100 3.80 4.98 14.97
CA ASP A 100 3.86 6.04 13.97
C ASP A 100 4.89 5.64 12.91
N THR A 101 4.42 5.07 11.79
CA THR A 101 5.30 4.62 10.71
C THR A 101 4.94 5.29 9.39
N MET A 102 5.93 5.43 8.51
CA MET A 102 5.72 5.86 7.13
C MET A 102 5.23 4.71 6.24
N PHE A 103 5.44 3.46 6.65
CA PHE A 103 4.99 2.31 5.86
C PHE A 103 4.69 1.07 6.71
N LEU A 104 3.66 0.31 6.31
CA LEU A 104 3.45 -1.05 6.79
C LEU A 104 4.11 -2.04 5.85
N ARG A 105 4.64 -3.13 6.40
CA ARG A 105 5.17 -4.26 5.64
C ARG A 105 4.65 -5.57 6.20
N ALA A 106 4.10 -6.43 5.35
CA ALA A 106 3.75 -7.80 5.70
C ALA A 106 4.26 -8.82 4.69
N GLY A 107 4.68 -9.97 5.19
CA GLY A 107 5.00 -11.14 4.40
C GLY A 107 3.73 -11.95 4.14
N MET A 108 3.39 -12.16 2.87
CA MET A 108 2.18 -12.85 2.43
C MET A 108 2.53 -14.22 1.85
N ARG A 109 1.67 -15.20 2.12
CA ARG A 109 1.68 -16.53 1.50
C ARG A 109 0.29 -16.85 0.96
N GLY A 110 0.25 -17.34 -0.28
CA GLY A 110 -1.00 -17.77 -0.89
C GLY A 110 -1.62 -18.96 -0.17
N VAL A 111 -2.92 -19.19 -0.39
CA VAL A 111 -3.66 -20.34 0.16
C VAL A 111 -4.24 -21.21 -0.96
N GLY A 112 -4.63 -22.44 -0.63
CA GLY A 112 -5.20 -23.38 -1.59
C GLY A 112 -4.26 -23.65 -2.78
N ALA A 113 -4.75 -23.38 -3.99
CA ALA A 113 -3.98 -23.54 -5.23
C ALA A 113 -2.73 -22.63 -5.30
N LEU A 114 -2.74 -21.50 -4.57
CA LEU A 114 -1.65 -20.52 -4.56
C LEU A 114 -0.65 -20.71 -3.40
N ARG A 115 -0.68 -21.86 -2.71
CA ARG A 115 0.14 -22.10 -1.49
C ARG A 115 1.65 -21.91 -1.65
N GLN A 116 2.17 -22.06 -2.87
CA GLN A 116 3.59 -21.86 -3.18
C GLN A 116 3.94 -20.40 -3.48
N THR A 117 2.95 -19.54 -3.67
CA THR A 117 3.15 -18.12 -3.95
C THR A 117 3.49 -17.38 -2.67
N GLN A 118 4.59 -16.64 -2.68
CA GLN A 118 5.02 -15.77 -1.59
C GLN A 118 5.36 -14.38 -2.11
N TYR A 119 4.96 -13.36 -1.37
CA TYR A 119 5.18 -11.96 -1.76
C TYR A 119 5.16 -11.05 -0.53
N LEU A 120 5.60 -9.83 -0.71
CA LEU A 120 5.52 -8.77 0.27
C LEU A 120 4.38 -7.82 -0.12
N VAL A 121 3.69 -7.31 0.88
CA VAL A 121 2.82 -6.14 0.73
C VAL A 121 3.41 -4.98 1.50
N TYR A 122 3.36 -3.80 0.89
CA TYR A 122 3.72 -2.54 1.51
C TYR A 122 2.51 -1.62 1.47
N VAL A 123 2.18 -0.97 2.57
CA VAL A 123 1.19 0.11 2.58
C VAL A 123 1.90 1.40 2.90
N ARG A 124 1.74 2.39 2.04
CA ARG A 124 2.29 3.73 2.19
C ARG A 124 1.17 4.75 2.11
N SER A 125 1.43 5.92 2.68
CA SER A 125 0.50 7.04 2.69
C SER A 125 1.14 8.22 1.99
N PHE A 126 0.39 8.90 1.15
CA PHE A 126 0.85 10.04 0.37
C PHE A 126 -0.06 11.24 0.60
N LYS A 127 0.53 12.42 0.63
CA LYS A 127 -0.16 13.70 0.68
C LYS A 127 -1.11 13.84 -0.52
N ASP A 128 -2.35 14.30 -0.29
CA ASP A 128 -3.19 14.78 -1.38
C ASP A 128 -2.66 16.15 -1.86
N ASN A 129 -2.65 16.38 -3.17
CA ASN A 129 -1.82 17.41 -3.82
C ASN A 129 -2.16 18.88 -3.44
N GLU A 130 -3.15 19.12 -2.59
CA GLU A 130 -3.72 20.46 -2.34
C GLU A 130 -3.40 21.07 -0.96
N GLU A 131 -2.82 20.34 -0.01
CA GLU A 131 -2.88 20.75 1.41
C GLU A 131 -1.51 20.73 2.10
N ASP A 132 -0.90 21.84 2.53
CA ASP A 132 0.52 21.90 2.96
C ASP A 132 0.98 21.01 4.13
N GLN A 133 0.09 20.25 4.76
CA GLN A 133 0.38 19.39 5.91
C GLN A 133 -0.26 18.00 5.72
N CYS A 134 0.32 16.96 6.31
CA CYS A 134 -0.15 15.56 6.19
C CYS A 134 -1.49 15.28 6.94
N ASP A 135 -2.26 16.31 7.30
CA ASP A 135 -3.16 16.25 8.44
C ASP A 135 -4.63 15.92 8.12
N GLN A 136 -5.12 16.05 6.87
CA GLN A 136 -6.58 15.90 6.64
C GLN A 136 -7.01 14.94 5.53
N SER A 137 -6.17 14.64 4.54
CA SER A 137 -6.46 13.59 3.57
C SER A 137 -5.18 13.01 2.99
N SER A 138 -4.96 11.71 3.22
CA SER A 138 -3.83 11.01 2.64
C SER A 138 -4.29 9.79 1.86
N MET A 139 -3.84 9.71 0.61
CA MET A 139 -4.06 8.55 -0.24
C MET A 139 -3.21 7.38 0.28
N LYS A 140 -3.83 6.23 0.52
CA LYS A 140 -3.12 5.00 0.89
C LYS A 140 -2.84 4.17 -0.36
N VAL A 141 -1.62 3.67 -0.48
CA VAL A 141 -1.16 2.89 -1.63
C VAL A 141 -0.63 1.55 -1.15
N LEU A 142 -1.14 0.49 -1.75
CA LEU A 142 -0.67 -0.88 -1.58
C LEU A 142 0.32 -1.24 -2.70
N THR A 143 1.55 -1.61 -2.36
CA THR A 143 2.50 -2.21 -3.30
C THR A 143 2.64 -3.71 -3.04
N ILE A 144 2.39 -4.54 -4.05
CA ILE A 144 2.58 -6.00 -4.03
C ILE A 144 3.90 -6.33 -4.73
N LYS A 145 4.83 -6.98 -4.02
CA LYS A 145 6.16 -7.35 -4.54
C LYS A 145 6.41 -8.87 -4.41
N PRO A 146 6.49 -9.63 -5.51
CA PRO A 146 6.83 -11.05 -5.47
C PRO A 146 8.21 -11.32 -4.84
N LEU A 147 8.34 -12.38 -4.02
CA LEU A 147 9.61 -12.73 -3.37
C LEU A 147 10.58 -13.53 -4.27
N GLY A 148 10.12 -14.06 -5.41
CA GLY A 148 10.94 -14.84 -6.35
C GLY A 148 10.94 -14.31 -7.79
N GLY A 149 10.50 -13.06 -8.01
CA GLY A 149 10.45 -12.42 -9.33
C GLY A 149 11.51 -11.34 -9.52
N LYS A 150 11.72 -10.89 -10.76
CA LYS A 150 12.52 -9.68 -11.04
C LYS A 150 11.94 -8.50 -10.25
N SER A 151 12.80 -7.64 -9.69
CA SER A 151 12.36 -6.51 -8.83
C SER A 151 11.35 -5.57 -9.50
N CYS A 152 11.36 -5.48 -10.83
CA CYS A 152 10.43 -4.68 -11.64
C CYS A 152 9.00 -5.26 -11.74
N SER A 153 8.70 -6.38 -11.09
CA SER A 153 7.36 -7.00 -11.10
C SER A 153 6.41 -6.47 -10.02
N ALA A 154 6.85 -5.48 -9.24
CA ALA A 154 6.01 -4.86 -8.23
C ALA A 154 4.83 -4.12 -8.87
N LYS A 155 3.65 -4.24 -8.28
CA LYS A 155 2.44 -3.51 -8.70
C LYS A 155 1.92 -2.68 -7.55
N SER A 156 1.60 -1.42 -7.81
CA SER A 156 1.02 -0.51 -6.84
C SER A 156 -0.45 -0.26 -7.15
N PHE A 157 -1.25 -0.12 -6.10
CA PHE A 157 -2.69 0.13 -6.19
C PHE A 157 -3.10 1.15 -5.15
N GLU A 158 -4.00 2.05 -5.52
CA GLU A 158 -4.71 2.88 -4.55
C GLU A 158 -5.66 2.01 -3.72
N LEU A 159 -5.67 2.25 -2.41
CA LEU A 159 -6.57 1.59 -1.47
C LEU A 159 -7.77 2.47 -1.18
N ILE A 160 -8.96 1.94 -1.43
CA ILE A 160 -10.23 2.57 -1.09
C ILE A 160 -10.79 1.86 0.14
N LYS A 161 -11.08 2.62 1.20
CA LYS A 161 -11.65 2.05 2.42
C LYS A 161 -13.04 1.49 2.15
N VAL A 162 -13.29 0.25 2.56
CA VAL A 162 -14.63 -0.34 2.53
C VAL A 162 -15.30 -0.01 3.86
N ASN A 163 -16.44 0.67 3.81
CA ASN A 163 -17.19 0.97 5.04
C ASN A 163 -17.82 -0.31 5.61
N ASN A 164 -18.22 -0.28 6.89
CA ASN A 164 -18.72 -1.46 7.59
C ASN A 164 -19.98 -2.03 6.93
N ASP A 165 -20.91 -1.20 6.48
CA ASP A 165 -22.15 -1.65 5.83
C ASP A 165 -21.87 -2.44 4.53
N GLU A 166 -20.95 -1.94 3.70
CA GLU A 166 -20.50 -2.61 2.49
C GLU A 166 -19.77 -3.91 2.85
N ALA A 167 -18.87 -3.90 3.83
CA ALA A 167 -18.18 -5.10 4.29
C ALA A 167 -19.17 -6.18 4.74
N CYS A 168 -20.26 -5.81 5.42
CA CYS A 168 -21.29 -6.72 5.87
C CYS A 168 -22.17 -7.29 4.77
N ARG A 169 -22.41 -6.50 3.71
CA ARG A 169 -23.06 -7.03 2.51
C ARG A 169 -22.16 -8.03 1.79
N LEU A 170 -20.85 -7.79 1.76
CA LEU A 170 -19.88 -8.65 1.08
C LEU A 170 -19.65 -9.98 1.83
N PHE A 171 -19.41 -9.94 3.13
CA PHE A 171 -19.01 -11.11 3.92
C PHE A 171 -20.13 -11.71 4.78
N GLY A 172 -21.30 -11.06 4.83
CA GLY A 172 -22.43 -11.46 5.66
C GLY A 172 -22.26 -11.11 7.14
N ARG A 173 -23.32 -11.32 7.93
CA ARG A 173 -23.41 -10.92 9.35
C ARG A 173 -22.41 -11.62 10.28
N GLY A 174 -21.79 -12.73 9.84
CA GLY A 174 -20.80 -13.47 10.63
C GLY A 174 -19.40 -12.88 10.59
N HIS A 175 -19.17 -11.84 9.79
CA HIS A 175 -17.89 -11.17 9.69
C HIS A 175 -17.67 -10.23 10.89
N TYR A 176 -16.46 -10.17 11.44
CA TYR A 176 -16.21 -9.41 12.68
C TYR A 176 -16.46 -7.89 12.51
N LEU A 177 -16.33 -7.36 11.28
CA LEU A 177 -16.68 -5.97 10.94
C LEU A 177 -18.19 -5.67 11.08
N CYS A 178 -19.03 -6.69 11.23
CA CYS A 178 -20.49 -6.58 11.31
C CYS A 178 -21.04 -6.61 12.72
N HIS A 179 -20.18 -6.83 13.72
CA HIS A 179 -20.60 -6.68 15.10
C HIS A 179 -20.64 -5.19 15.43
N ASP A 180 -21.88 -4.69 15.48
CA ASP A 180 -22.21 -3.30 15.77
C ASP A 180 -21.49 -2.84 17.05
N HIS A 181 -20.75 -1.73 16.97
CA HIS A 181 -20.07 -1.12 18.13
C HIS A 181 -21.05 -0.66 19.22
N ARG A 182 -22.37 -0.78 18.99
CA ARG A 182 -23.42 -0.48 19.97
C ARG A 182 -23.46 -1.43 21.19
N GLU A 183 -22.80 -2.59 21.16
CA GLU A 183 -22.84 -3.54 22.30
C GLU A 183 -21.52 -3.73 23.07
N THR A 184 -20.40 -3.12 22.67
CA THR A 184 -19.10 -3.28 23.38
C THR A 184 -18.95 -2.43 24.64
N GLY A 185 -20.05 -2.21 25.38
CA GLY A 185 -20.02 -1.89 26.81
C GLY A 185 -19.98 -3.13 27.70
N LYS A 186 -20.00 -4.34 27.13
CA LYS A 186 -19.89 -5.60 27.87
C LYS A 186 -18.73 -6.42 27.32
N ASN A 187 -17.76 -6.70 28.20
CA ASN A 187 -16.60 -7.55 27.96
C ASN A 187 -17.00 -8.90 27.35
N LEU A 188 -16.93 -9.02 26.03
CA LEU A 188 -16.98 -10.32 25.37
C LEU A 188 -15.57 -10.93 25.45
N LEU A 189 -15.35 -11.68 26.52
CA LEU A 189 -14.26 -12.64 26.60
C LEU A 189 -14.38 -13.63 25.43
N PRO A 190 -13.25 -14.07 24.84
CA PRO A 190 -13.28 -15.02 23.74
C PRO A 190 -13.93 -16.32 24.19
N VAL A 191 -14.99 -16.73 23.49
CA VAL A 191 -15.57 -18.06 23.64
C VAL A 191 -14.53 -19.06 23.11
N SER A 192 -13.79 -19.64 24.04
CA SER A 192 -13.01 -20.86 23.84
C SER A 192 -13.95 -21.91 23.26
N LYS A 193 -13.78 -22.25 21.98
CA LYS A 193 -14.34 -23.48 21.42
C LYS A 193 -13.68 -24.65 22.16
N ARG A 194 -14.42 -25.25 23.09
CA ARG A 194 -14.13 -26.60 23.57
C ARG A 194 -14.60 -27.60 22.51
N MET A 195 -13.63 -28.39 22.06
CA MET A 195 -13.68 -29.70 21.38
C MET A 195 -14.45 -29.78 20.06
#